data_AF-A0A158Q5V0-F1
#
_entry.id   AF-A0A158Q5V0-F1
#
_cell.length_a   1.000
_cell.length_b   1.000
_cell.length_c   1.000
_cell.angle_alpha   90.00
_cell.angle_beta   90.00
_cell.angle_gamma   90.00
#
_symmetry.space_group_name_H-M   'P 1'
#
loop_
_entity.id
_entity.type
_entity.pdbx_description
1 polymer ?
#
loop_
_entity_poly.entity_id
_entity_poly.type
_entity_poly.pdbx_seq_one_letter_code
_entity_poly.pdbx_strand_id
1 'polypeptide(L)'
;MLATHLLFYHIECVDSYWTSSGYPDLRGPTVSKCSIDLPPGTLYYVCDPDHVLNTTEGRLLNARLHALAVGTPCHCQRRSQCTSDNDDSNPFHGFVVSIALVNNLQMTIHSPSEQQLIDRAEGFCRTLEGRWALGDCGNSVIVFVWKHYKKMVIWPARLAERYITVDERRHILSEVNSLVQNDQWSDALIKVIDALHRELKGKPDDRFDTGTLSLIVAVGFACLLTLFITCCVCAFRCCGNLKPKQNQGVQKAARRVDSLRAQVIRRGSQLRRSLSRSSKFSARDSPINTVFLDTTGTSVV
;
A
#
# COMPACT_ATOMS: atom_id res chain seq x y z
N MET A 1 27.06 -68.06 29.40
CA MET A 1 26.86 -67.81 27.95
C MET A 1 25.58 -66.98 27.73
N LEU A 2 25.38 -65.87 28.45
CA LEU A 2 24.10 -65.14 28.50
C LEU A 2 24.29 -63.61 28.75
N ALA A 3 25.32 -62.99 28.19
CA ALA A 3 25.61 -61.57 28.45
C ALA A 3 25.86 -60.72 27.19
N THR A 4 25.36 -61.13 26.02
CA THR A 4 25.66 -60.45 24.73
C THR A 4 24.42 -60.11 23.89
N HIS A 5 23.27 -59.85 24.53
CA HIS A 5 22.08 -59.36 23.82
C HIS A 5 21.60 -57.95 24.25
N LEU A 6 22.38 -57.21 25.03
CA LEU A 6 21.95 -55.91 25.58
C LEU A 6 22.59 -54.65 24.96
N LEU A 7 23.32 -54.73 23.85
CA LEU A 7 24.06 -53.57 23.32
C LEU A 7 23.86 -53.24 21.83
N PHE A 8 22.68 -53.52 21.26
CA PHE A 8 22.30 -53.00 19.93
C PHE A 8 20.91 -52.36 19.88
N TYR A 9 20.47 -51.75 20.98
CA TYR A 9 19.51 -50.63 20.90
C TYR A 9 20.30 -49.32 20.98
N HIS A 10 21.23 -49.13 20.03
CA HIS A 10 21.75 -47.79 19.79
C HIS A 10 20.64 -46.99 19.13
N ILE A 11 20.06 -46.14 19.95
CA ILE A 11 19.20 -45.01 19.64
C ILE A 11 19.76 -44.27 18.42
N GLU A 12 19.22 -44.53 17.24
CA GLU A 12 19.24 -43.57 16.12
C GLU A 12 18.17 -42.50 16.40
N CYS A 13 18.34 -41.71 17.48
CA CYS A 13 17.84 -40.34 17.46
C CYS A 13 18.89 -39.51 16.72
N VAL A 14 19.07 -39.79 15.43
CA VAL A 14 19.63 -38.77 14.55
C VAL A 14 18.50 -37.75 14.44
N ASP A 15 18.57 -36.67 15.21
CA ASP A 15 17.79 -35.46 14.92
C ASP A 15 18.17 -35.06 13.49
N SER A 16 17.39 -35.51 12.50
CA SER A 16 17.67 -35.23 11.11
C SER A 16 17.32 -33.77 10.86
N TYR A 17 18.35 -32.93 10.91
CA TYR A 17 18.21 -31.53 10.52
C TYR A 17 17.92 -31.46 9.03
N TRP A 18 16.75 -30.94 8.66
CA TRP A 18 16.37 -30.80 7.26
C TRP A 18 17.07 -29.60 6.62
N THR A 19 17.63 -29.83 5.44
CA THR A 19 18.06 -28.76 4.53
C THR A 19 16.95 -28.48 3.51
N SER A 20 16.94 -27.28 2.92
CA SER A 20 15.94 -26.93 1.91
C SER A 20 16.01 -27.83 0.66
N SER A 21 17.19 -28.38 0.35
CA SER A 21 17.40 -29.33 -0.76
C SER A 21 17.15 -30.79 -0.37
N GLY A 22 17.39 -31.15 0.88
CA GLY A 22 17.17 -32.51 1.39
C GLY A 22 15.71 -32.80 1.72
N TYR A 23 14.89 -31.77 1.98
CA TYR A 23 13.48 -31.94 2.31
C TYR A 23 12.71 -32.61 1.16
N PRO A 24 11.78 -33.54 1.47
CA PRO A 24 11.07 -34.29 0.44
C PRO A 24 10.27 -33.41 -0.51
N ASP A 25 10.08 -33.91 -1.72
CA ASP A 25 9.37 -33.23 -2.79
C ASP A 25 7.99 -33.87 -2.98
N LEU A 26 6.92 -33.09 -2.86
CA LEU A 26 5.55 -33.56 -3.05
C LEU A 26 5.26 -34.01 -4.49
N ARG A 27 6.05 -33.55 -5.47
CA ARG A 27 5.94 -33.95 -6.88
C ARG A 27 7.06 -34.87 -7.35
N GLY A 28 8.08 -35.03 -6.52
CA GLY A 28 9.26 -35.78 -6.87
C GLY A 28 9.19 -37.23 -6.40
N PRO A 29 10.22 -38.02 -6.75
CA PRO A 29 10.35 -39.41 -6.31
C PRO A 29 10.53 -39.54 -4.79
N THR A 30 10.81 -38.45 -4.08
CA THR A 30 11.00 -38.42 -2.63
C THR A 30 9.70 -38.25 -1.85
N VAL A 31 8.53 -38.14 -2.49
CA VAL A 31 7.22 -38.00 -1.82
C VAL A 31 6.95 -39.10 -0.80
N SER A 32 7.47 -40.31 -1.01
CA SER A 32 7.37 -41.42 -0.06
C SER A 32 7.99 -41.12 1.31
N LYS A 33 8.95 -40.17 1.38
CA LYS A 33 9.55 -39.71 2.63
C LYS A 33 8.68 -38.74 3.41
N CYS A 34 7.56 -38.24 2.84
CA CYS A 34 6.64 -37.38 3.56
C CYS A 34 5.85 -38.11 4.65
N SER A 35 5.99 -39.43 4.78
CA SER A 35 5.55 -40.22 5.94
C SER A 35 4.05 -40.18 6.26
N ILE A 36 3.23 -39.84 5.28
CA ILE A 36 1.76 -39.90 5.37
C ILE A 36 1.26 -41.05 4.50
N ASP A 37 0.64 -42.04 5.13
CA ASP A 37 0.07 -43.19 4.46
C ASP A 37 -1.25 -42.79 3.78
N LEU A 38 -1.24 -42.56 2.47
CA LEU A 38 -2.42 -42.20 1.68
C LEU A 38 -2.83 -43.35 0.74
N PRO A 39 -4.13 -43.48 0.41
CA PRO A 39 -4.57 -44.43 -0.61
C PRO A 39 -3.88 -44.17 -1.96
N PRO A 40 -3.60 -45.23 -2.74
CA PRO A 40 -2.98 -45.07 -4.06
C PRO A 40 -3.82 -44.17 -4.97
N GLY A 41 -3.15 -43.29 -5.72
CA GLY A 41 -3.81 -42.30 -6.59
C GLY A 41 -4.23 -41.00 -5.88
N THR A 42 -4.11 -40.92 -4.56
CA THR A 42 -4.37 -39.67 -3.82
C THR A 42 -3.19 -38.72 -3.96
N LEU A 43 -3.47 -37.43 -4.19
CA LEU A 43 -2.46 -36.40 -4.18
C LEU A 43 -2.01 -36.03 -2.77
N TYR A 44 -0.71 -35.77 -2.63
CA TYR A 44 -0.11 -35.27 -1.41
C TYR A 44 -0.12 -33.75 -1.37
N TYR A 45 -0.67 -33.20 -0.29
CA TYR A 45 -0.63 -31.78 0.06
C TYR A 45 0.11 -31.54 1.38
N VAL A 46 0.35 -32.59 2.17
CA VAL A 46 1.06 -32.51 3.43
C VAL A 46 2.35 -33.32 3.31
N CYS A 47 3.46 -32.72 3.74
CA CYS A 47 4.72 -33.43 3.93
C CYS A 47 5.13 -33.36 5.40
N ASP A 48 5.26 -34.52 6.04
CA ASP A 48 5.61 -34.64 7.45
C ASP A 48 6.63 -35.77 7.69
N PRO A 49 7.86 -35.63 7.18
CA PRO A 49 8.88 -36.67 7.31
C PRO A 49 9.26 -37.00 8.77
N ASP A 50 9.05 -36.06 9.70
CA ASP A 50 9.42 -36.20 11.11
C ASP A 50 8.28 -36.71 12.01
N HIS A 51 7.13 -37.08 11.43
CA HIS A 51 5.95 -37.54 12.15
C HIS A 51 5.52 -36.58 13.27
N VAL A 52 5.49 -35.28 12.96
CA VAL A 52 4.95 -34.27 13.88
C VAL A 52 3.47 -34.53 14.16
N LEU A 53 2.75 -35.04 13.15
CA LEU A 53 1.36 -35.45 13.20
C LEU A 53 1.26 -36.96 13.24
N ASN A 54 0.16 -37.46 13.80
CA ASN A 54 -0.19 -38.87 13.65
C ASN A 54 -0.77 -39.16 12.24
N THR A 55 -0.80 -40.43 11.85
CA THR A 55 -1.27 -40.84 10.52
C THR A 55 -2.71 -40.40 10.23
N THR A 56 -3.59 -40.43 11.25
CA THR A 56 -5.00 -40.03 11.10
C THR A 56 -5.16 -38.53 10.88
N GLU A 57 -4.39 -37.71 11.58
CA GLU A 57 -4.33 -36.25 11.42
C GLU A 57 -3.76 -35.88 10.06
N GLY A 58 -2.66 -36.51 9.66
CA GLY A 58 -2.07 -36.30 8.33
C GLY A 58 -3.06 -36.58 7.19
N ARG A 59 -3.81 -37.69 7.28
CA ARG A 59 -4.89 -38.02 6.33
C ARG A 59 -6.02 -36.99 6.34
N LEU A 60 -6.48 -36.59 7.52
CA LEU A 60 -7.55 -35.61 7.67
C LEU A 60 -7.17 -34.25 7.08
N LEU A 61 -5.97 -33.75 7.38
CA LEU A 61 -5.45 -32.51 6.82
C LEU A 61 -5.31 -32.60 5.30
N ASN A 62 -4.77 -33.70 4.79
CA ASN A 62 -4.64 -33.91 3.34
C ASN A 62 -6.00 -33.86 2.63
N ALA A 63 -7.03 -34.50 3.20
CA ALA A 63 -8.39 -34.46 2.67
C ALA A 63 -9.00 -33.04 2.71
N ARG A 64 -8.75 -32.27 3.78
CA ARG A 64 -9.20 -30.87 3.87
C ARG A 64 -8.51 -29.97 2.85
N LEU A 65 -7.21 -30.15 2.63
CA LEU A 65 -6.45 -29.40 1.63
C LEU A 65 -6.91 -29.74 0.21
N HIS A 66 -7.23 -31.00 -0.06
CA HIS A 66 -7.86 -31.38 -1.32
C HIS A 66 -9.21 -30.69 -1.51
N ALA A 67 -10.08 -30.69 -0.49
CA ALA A 67 -11.36 -29.99 -0.53
C ALA A 67 -11.21 -28.47 -0.71
N LEU A 68 -10.13 -27.87 -0.18
CA LEU A 68 -9.77 -26.48 -0.43
C LEU A 68 -9.40 -26.25 -1.89
N ALA A 69 -8.55 -27.11 -2.44
CA ALA A 69 -8.08 -27.00 -3.82
C ALA A 69 -9.20 -27.12 -4.86
N VAL A 70 -10.20 -27.96 -4.60
CA VAL A 70 -11.38 -28.13 -5.45
C VAL A 70 -12.47 -27.07 -5.14
N GLY A 71 -12.53 -26.61 -3.89
CA GLY A 71 -13.58 -25.73 -3.41
C GLY A 71 -13.31 -24.23 -3.59
N THR A 72 -12.13 -23.84 -4.04
CA THR A 72 -11.75 -22.43 -4.28
C THR A 72 -11.78 -22.09 -5.77
N PRO A 73 -12.12 -20.84 -6.15
CA PRO A 73 -12.14 -20.45 -7.56
C PRO A 73 -10.73 -20.33 -8.16
N CYS A 74 -10.57 -20.72 -9.42
CA CYS A 74 -9.35 -20.44 -10.18
C CYS A 74 -9.40 -19.05 -10.81
N HIS A 75 -8.37 -18.26 -10.54
CA HIS A 75 -8.19 -16.90 -11.08
C HIS A 75 -7.00 -16.80 -12.05
N CYS A 76 -6.57 -17.94 -12.61
CA CYS A 76 -5.50 -17.94 -13.60
C CYS A 76 -5.96 -17.28 -14.91
N GLN A 77 -5.02 -16.63 -15.61
CA GLN A 77 -5.32 -15.93 -16.87
C GLN A 77 -5.70 -16.89 -17.99
N ARG A 78 -5.09 -18.09 -18.02
CA ARG A 78 -5.37 -19.10 -19.04
C ARG A 78 -6.37 -20.11 -18.49
N ARG A 79 -7.45 -20.36 -19.23
CA ARG A 79 -8.47 -21.35 -18.85
C ARG A 79 -7.89 -22.75 -18.66
N SER A 80 -6.89 -23.14 -19.46
CA SER A 80 -6.20 -24.43 -19.35
C SER A 80 -5.49 -24.65 -18.02
N GLN A 81 -5.30 -23.61 -17.21
CA GLN A 81 -4.73 -23.69 -15.86
C GLN A 81 -5.81 -23.88 -14.78
N CYS A 82 -7.09 -23.82 -15.16
CA CYS A 82 -8.25 -23.93 -14.26
C CYS A 82 -9.13 -25.16 -14.56
N THR A 83 -9.02 -25.74 -15.76
CA THR A 83 -9.86 -26.84 -16.23
C THR A 83 -9.11 -28.16 -16.17
N SER A 84 -9.65 -29.12 -15.43
CA SER A 84 -9.40 -30.55 -15.64
C SER A 84 -10.56 -31.10 -16.46
N ASP A 85 -10.65 -30.76 -17.74
CA ASP A 85 -11.54 -31.50 -18.64
C ASP A 85 -10.89 -32.88 -18.84
N ASN A 86 -11.20 -33.83 -17.96
CA ASN A 86 -10.84 -35.27 -18.01
C ASN A 86 -9.35 -35.69 -17.97
N ASP A 87 -8.38 -34.78 -17.79
CA ASP A 87 -6.99 -35.19 -17.59
C ASP A 87 -6.64 -35.33 -16.10
N ASP A 88 -6.37 -36.56 -15.67
CA ASP A 88 -5.82 -36.93 -14.35
C ASP A 88 -4.50 -36.19 -14.01
N SER A 89 -3.87 -35.53 -15.00
CA SER A 89 -2.55 -34.92 -14.84
C SER A 89 -2.53 -33.68 -13.94
N ASN A 90 -3.65 -32.95 -13.80
CA ASN A 90 -3.67 -31.74 -12.97
C ASN A 90 -5.07 -31.43 -12.39
N PRO A 91 -5.42 -31.95 -11.21
CA PRO A 91 -6.76 -31.81 -10.62
C PRO A 91 -6.96 -30.52 -9.82
N PHE A 92 -6.12 -29.49 -10.02
CA PHE A 92 -6.27 -28.23 -9.29
C PHE A 92 -7.26 -27.31 -10.00
N HIS A 93 -8.40 -27.08 -9.35
CA HIS A 93 -9.45 -26.19 -9.84
C HIS A 93 -9.37 -24.78 -9.27
N GLY A 94 -8.45 -24.53 -8.33
CA GLY A 94 -8.43 -23.33 -7.51
C GLY A 94 -7.07 -23.04 -6.90
N PHE A 95 -7.06 -22.54 -5.67
CA PHE A 95 -5.82 -22.31 -4.91
C PHE A 95 -5.31 -23.61 -4.30
N VAL A 96 -3.99 -23.81 -4.32
CA VAL A 96 -3.36 -25.01 -3.79
C VAL A 96 -2.62 -24.68 -2.51
N VAL A 97 -3.17 -25.12 -1.38
CA VAL A 97 -2.51 -24.99 -0.08
C VAL A 97 -1.76 -26.29 0.21
N SER A 98 -0.54 -26.18 0.70
CA SER A 98 0.26 -27.35 1.11
C SER A 98 1.03 -27.08 2.39
N ILE A 99 1.27 -28.14 3.15
CA ILE A 99 1.85 -28.06 4.48
C ILE A 99 3.20 -28.75 4.48
N ALA A 100 4.23 -28.04 4.94
CA ALA A 100 5.55 -28.59 5.20
C ALA A 100 5.77 -28.61 6.71
N LEU A 101 5.90 -29.79 7.30
CA LEU A 101 6.24 -29.97 8.71
C LEU A 101 7.68 -30.44 8.86
N VAL A 102 8.42 -29.78 9.77
CA VAL A 102 9.73 -30.21 10.21
C VAL A 102 9.81 -30.16 11.72
N ASN A 103 10.49 -31.14 12.30
CA ASN A 103 10.96 -31.06 13.67
C ASN A 103 12.00 -29.94 13.76
N ASN A 104 13.09 -30.03 13.00
CA ASN A 104 14.13 -29.02 12.99
C ASN A 104 14.78 -28.80 11.62
N LEU A 105 15.25 -27.57 11.39
CA LEU A 105 16.04 -27.21 10.21
C LEU A 105 17.52 -27.18 10.53
N GLN A 106 18.37 -27.45 9.53
CA GLN A 106 19.79 -27.19 9.65
C GLN A 106 20.03 -25.69 9.79
N MET A 107 20.68 -25.33 10.89
CA MET A 107 21.04 -23.97 11.27
C MET A 107 22.56 -23.85 11.39
N THR A 108 23.11 -22.72 10.94
CA THR A 108 24.52 -22.36 11.11
C THR A 108 24.77 -21.54 12.38
N ILE A 109 23.70 -21.07 13.04
CA ILE A 109 23.74 -20.18 14.20
C ILE A 109 23.16 -20.93 15.40
N HIS A 110 23.90 -20.94 16.52
CA HIS A 110 23.53 -21.70 17.72
C HIS A 110 22.44 -21.02 18.58
N SER A 111 22.31 -19.69 18.48
CA SER A 111 21.29 -18.90 19.20
C SER A 111 20.73 -17.81 18.28
N PRO A 112 19.89 -18.20 17.30
CA PRO A 112 19.35 -17.27 16.33
C PRO A 112 18.37 -16.29 16.97
N SER A 113 18.39 -15.03 16.53
CA SER A 113 17.36 -14.06 16.87
C SER A 113 16.02 -14.42 16.22
N GLU A 114 14.92 -13.84 16.70
CA GLU A 114 13.60 -14.06 16.13
C GLU A 114 13.54 -13.71 14.63
N GLN A 115 14.18 -12.61 14.23
CA GLN A 115 14.25 -12.23 12.82
C GLN A 115 15.02 -13.27 11.99
N GLN A 116 16.13 -13.79 12.50
CA GLN A 116 16.90 -14.84 11.81
C GLN A 116 16.11 -16.13 11.64
N LEU A 117 15.27 -16.49 12.61
CA LEU A 117 14.36 -17.64 12.51
C LEU A 117 13.31 -17.43 11.41
N ILE A 118 12.71 -16.24 11.35
CA ILE A 118 11.73 -15.87 10.32
C ILE A 118 12.41 -15.91 8.94
N ASP A 119 13.54 -15.24 8.77
CA ASP A 119 14.28 -15.18 7.50
C ASP A 119 14.66 -16.59 7.01
N ARG A 120 15.05 -17.47 7.94
CA ARG A 120 15.36 -18.87 7.60
C ARG A 120 14.13 -19.65 7.15
N ALA A 121 13.02 -19.51 7.88
CA ALA A 121 11.76 -20.18 7.58
C ALA A 121 11.19 -19.72 6.24
N GLU A 122 11.20 -18.42 5.96
CA GLU A 122 10.79 -17.86 4.67
C GLU A 122 11.73 -18.31 3.53
N GLY A 123 13.04 -18.31 3.76
CA GLY A 123 14.01 -18.82 2.79
C GLY A 123 13.82 -20.31 2.48
N PHE A 124 13.41 -21.09 3.47
CA PHE A 124 13.02 -22.50 3.28
C PHE A 124 11.76 -22.61 2.42
N CYS A 125 10.69 -21.85 2.74
CA CYS A 125 9.45 -21.82 1.96
C CYS A 125 9.69 -21.41 0.51
N ARG A 126 10.50 -20.37 0.26
CA ARG A 126 10.87 -19.91 -1.08
C ARG A 126 11.57 -21.00 -1.90
N THR A 127 12.41 -21.81 -1.26
CA THR A 127 13.07 -22.93 -1.92
C THR A 127 12.06 -24.04 -2.26
N LEU A 128 11.13 -24.33 -1.35
CA LEU A 128 10.07 -25.33 -1.58
C LEU A 128 9.10 -24.88 -2.67
N GLU A 129 8.71 -23.60 -2.71
CA GLU A 129 7.84 -23.05 -3.75
C GLU A 129 8.38 -23.34 -5.15
N GLY A 130 9.68 -23.12 -5.36
CA GLY A 130 10.32 -23.40 -6.65
C GLY A 130 10.46 -24.89 -6.97
N ARG A 131 10.57 -25.76 -5.96
CA ARG A 131 10.76 -27.20 -6.14
C ARG A 131 9.43 -27.95 -6.30
N TRP A 132 8.53 -27.75 -5.36
CA TRP A 132 7.22 -28.41 -5.36
C TRP A 132 6.34 -27.91 -6.51
N ALA A 133 6.56 -26.66 -6.97
CA ALA A 133 5.88 -26.06 -8.11
C ALA A 133 4.35 -26.30 -8.06
N LEU A 134 3.76 -26.07 -6.89
CA LEU A 134 2.35 -26.29 -6.67
C LEU A 134 1.59 -25.11 -7.30
N GLY A 135 0.70 -25.39 -8.24
CA GLY A 135 -0.07 -24.36 -8.96
C GLY A 135 0.64 -23.75 -10.18
N ASP A 136 -0.16 -23.29 -11.14
CA ASP A 136 0.31 -22.90 -12.48
C ASP A 136 0.40 -21.38 -12.70
N CYS A 137 -0.22 -20.59 -11.82
CA CYS A 137 -0.31 -19.13 -11.98
C CYS A 137 0.04 -18.34 -10.71
N GLY A 138 0.78 -18.97 -9.78
CA GLY A 138 1.11 -18.39 -8.47
C GLY A 138 -0.03 -18.47 -7.46
N ASN A 139 -0.93 -19.43 -7.66
CA ASN A 139 -2.12 -19.73 -6.84
C ASN A 139 -1.82 -20.72 -5.70
N SER A 140 -0.57 -20.87 -5.27
CA SER A 140 -0.21 -21.73 -4.14
C SER A 140 0.07 -21.00 -2.86
N VAL A 141 -0.07 -21.72 -1.76
CA VAL A 141 0.29 -21.28 -0.42
C VAL A 141 0.99 -22.42 0.29
N ILE A 142 2.17 -22.16 0.84
CA ILE A 142 2.88 -23.11 1.69
C ILE A 142 2.67 -22.67 3.14
N VAL A 143 2.08 -23.54 3.93
CA VAL A 143 2.04 -23.41 5.40
C VAL A 143 3.20 -24.22 5.95
N PHE A 144 4.19 -23.54 6.51
CA PHE A 144 5.36 -24.18 7.07
C PHE A 144 5.27 -24.21 8.59
N VAL A 145 5.54 -25.39 9.16
CA VAL A 145 5.57 -25.65 10.60
C VAL A 145 6.97 -26.06 11.00
N TRP A 146 7.56 -25.29 11.90
CA TRP A 146 8.85 -25.58 12.53
C TRP A 146 8.63 -25.86 14.01
N LYS A 147 8.56 -27.15 14.35
CA LYS A 147 8.21 -27.62 15.70
C LYS A 147 9.23 -27.16 16.75
N HIS A 148 10.52 -27.32 16.50
CA HIS A 148 11.58 -27.04 17.48
C HIS A 148 11.55 -25.60 18.02
N TYR A 149 11.29 -24.61 17.16
CA TYR A 149 11.16 -23.20 17.59
C TYR A 149 9.72 -22.72 17.75
N LYS A 150 8.73 -23.62 17.65
CA LYS A 150 7.29 -23.31 17.70
C LYS A 150 6.90 -22.17 16.74
N LYS A 151 7.43 -22.22 15.51
CA LYS A 151 7.17 -21.21 14.48
C LYS A 151 6.28 -21.78 13.39
N MET A 152 5.36 -20.94 12.91
CA MET A 152 4.50 -21.23 11.79
C MET A 152 4.56 -20.05 10.81
N VAL A 153 4.75 -20.34 9.53
CA VAL A 153 4.82 -19.33 8.46
C VAL A 153 3.81 -19.67 7.39
N ILE A 154 3.05 -18.66 6.95
CA ILE A 154 2.15 -18.76 5.79
C ILE A 154 2.84 -18.04 4.64
N TRP A 155 3.22 -18.80 3.62
CA TRP A 155 3.97 -18.34 2.45
C TRP A 155 3.09 -18.44 1.19
N PRO A 156 2.33 -17.40 0.87
CA PRO A 156 1.55 -17.35 -0.37
C PRO A 156 2.43 -16.99 -1.55
N ALA A 157 2.19 -17.64 -2.69
CA ALA A 157 2.75 -17.23 -3.98
C ALA A 157 2.06 -15.95 -4.51
N ARG A 158 2.60 -15.40 -5.61
CA ARG A 158 2.26 -14.05 -6.09
C ARG A 158 0.75 -13.77 -6.27
N LEU A 159 -0.04 -14.73 -6.77
CA LEU A 159 -1.48 -14.53 -6.94
C LEU A 159 -2.21 -14.71 -5.61
N ALA A 160 -1.85 -15.72 -4.83
CA ALA A 160 -2.42 -15.98 -3.51
C ALA A 160 -2.15 -14.84 -2.51
N GLU A 161 -1.03 -14.12 -2.62
CA GLU A 161 -0.70 -12.96 -1.77
C GLU A 161 -1.72 -11.82 -1.89
N ARG A 162 -2.51 -11.78 -2.96
CA ARG A 162 -3.59 -10.79 -3.13
C ARG A 162 -4.85 -11.10 -2.31
N TYR A 163 -4.97 -12.33 -1.85
CA TYR A 163 -6.10 -12.82 -1.04
C TYR A 163 -5.69 -13.04 0.40
N ILE A 164 -4.41 -13.40 0.62
CA ILE A 164 -3.83 -13.64 1.93
C ILE A 164 -2.74 -12.59 2.13
N THR A 165 -3.14 -11.39 2.55
CA THR A 165 -2.19 -10.29 2.70
C THR A 165 -1.31 -10.49 3.94
N VAL A 166 -0.39 -9.54 4.18
CA VAL A 166 0.43 -9.53 5.40
C VAL A 166 -0.44 -9.43 6.65
N ASP A 167 -1.54 -8.67 6.60
CA ASP A 167 -2.38 -8.42 7.77
C ASP A 167 -3.25 -9.65 8.08
N GLU A 168 -3.82 -10.31 7.06
CA GLU A 168 -4.58 -11.55 7.24
C GLU A 168 -3.67 -12.67 7.76
N ARG A 169 -2.43 -12.77 7.27
CA ARG A 169 -1.46 -13.74 7.81
C ARG A 169 -1.19 -13.50 9.29
N ARG A 170 -0.96 -12.24 9.69
CA ARG A 170 -0.76 -11.89 11.09
C ARG A 170 -1.98 -12.21 11.93
N HIS A 171 -3.18 -11.92 11.42
CA HIS A 171 -4.43 -12.24 12.08
C HIS A 171 -4.59 -13.74 12.31
N ILE A 172 -4.46 -14.55 11.25
CA ILE A 172 -4.55 -16.01 11.31
C ILE A 172 -3.53 -16.59 12.30
N LEU A 173 -2.26 -16.18 12.20
CA LEU A 173 -1.21 -16.66 13.10
C LEU A 173 -1.44 -16.23 14.56
N SER A 174 -2.01 -15.05 14.80
CA SER A 174 -2.37 -14.62 16.16
C SER A 174 -3.50 -15.46 16.76
N GLU A 175 -4.47 -15.90 15.95
CA GLU A 175 -5.59 -16.73 16.41
C GLU A 175 -5.14 -18.13 16.85
N VAL A 176 -4.17 -18.71 16.14
CA VAL A 176 -3.66 -20.07 16.42
C VAL A 176 -2.43 -20.08 17.33
N ASN A 177 -1.91 -18.92 17.75
CA ASN A 177 -0.67 -18.85 18.52
C ASN A 177 -0.72 -19.70 19.80
N SER A 178 -1.83 -19.69 20.54
CA SER A 178 -1.97 -20.51 21.75
C SER A 178 -1.86 -22.01 21.47
N LEU A 179 -2.46 -22.50 20.37
CA LEU A 179 -2.38 -23.90 19.95
C LEU A 179 -0.94 -24.27 19.55
N VAL A 180 -0.27 -23.40 18.81
CA VAL A 180 1.13 -23.56 18.41
C VAL A 180 2.05 -23.61 19.64
N GLN A 181 1.85 -22.73 20.61
CA GLN A 181 2.66 -22.74 21.85
C GLN A 181 2.42 -24.00 22.70
N ASN A 182 1.25 -24.61 22.61
CA ASN A 182 0.88 -25.84 23.32
C ASN A 182 1.13 -27.13 22.52
N ASP A 183 1.87 -27.06 21.40
CA ASP A 183 2.17 -28.21 20.53
C ASP A 183 0.92 -28.92 19.94
N GLN A 184 -0.22 -28.21 19.89
CA GLN A 184 -1.46 -28.68 19.28
C GLN A 184 -1.47 -28.41 17.77
N TRP A 185 -0.52 -29.02 17.07
CA TRP A 185 -0.24 -28.76 15.66
C TRP A 185 -1.41 -29.10 14.74
N SER A 186 -2.08 -30.23 14.97
CA SER A 186 -3.25 -30.65 14.18
C SER A 186 -4.39 -29.62 14.28
N ASP A 187 -4.78 -29.23 15.50
CA ASP A 187 -5.83 -28.24 15.73
C ASP A 187 -5.47 -26.87 15.13
N ALA A 188 -4.21 -26.44 15.30
CA ALA A 188 -3.72 -25.21 14.72
C ALA A 188 -3.82 -25.22 13.19
N LEU A 189 -3.37 -26.31 12.55
CA LEU A 189 -3.41 -26.46 11.10
C LEU A 189 -4.85 -26.52 10.56
N ILE A 190 -5.77 -27.21 11.26
CA ILE A 190 -7.19 -27.21 10.90
C ILE A 190 -7.74 -25.78 10.86
N LYS A 191 -7.48 -24.98 11.90
CA LYS A 191 -7.91 -23.58 11.94
C LYS A 191 -7.29 -22.73 10.85
N VAL A 192 -5.99 -22.92 10.58
CA VAL A 192 -5.30 -22.21 9.49
C VAL A 192 -5.92 -22.57 8.15
N ILE A 193 -6.14 -23.86 7.85
CA ILE A 193 -6.78 -24.28 6.59
C ILE A 193 -8.16 -23.65 6.45
N ASP A 194 -8.97 -23.69 7.51
CA ASP A 194 -10.33 -23.13 7.48
C ASP A 194 -10.32 -21.61 7.28
N ALA A 195 -9.34 -20.90 7.84
CA ALA A 195 -9.15 -19.48 7.60
C ALA A 195 -8.70 -19.19 6.17
N LEU A 196 -7.67 -19.88 5.68
CA LEU A 196 -7.19 -19.74 4.31
C LEU A 196 -8.30 -20.04 3.30
N HIS A 197 -9.13 -21.06 3.54
CA HIS A 197 -10.27 -21.39 2.67
C HIS A 197 -11.30 -20.27 2.60
N ARG A 198 -11.53 -19.53 3.69
CA ARG A 198 -12.42 -18.36 3.71
C ARG A 198 -11.84 -17.21 2.92
N GLU A 199 -10.57 -16.86 3.16
CA GLU A 199 -9.90 -15.74 2.47
C GLU A 199 -9.79 -16.00 0.96
N LEU A 200 -9.41 -17.22 0.57
CA LEU A 200 -9.24 -17.61 -0.84
C LEU A 200 -10.56 -17.71 -1.62
N LYS A 201 -11.70 -17.82 -0.94
CA LYS A 201 -13.04 -17.72 -1.56
C LYS A 201 -13.54 -16.28 -1.65
N GLY A 202 -12.95 -15.38 -0.87
CA GLY A 202 -13.33 -13.98 -0.83
C GLY A 202 -13.00 -13.24 -2.12
N LYS A 203 -13.35 -11.95 -2.14
CA LYS A 203 -12.78 -11.03 -3.12
C LYS A 203 -11.36 -10.70 -2.65
N PRO A 204 -10.37 -10.60 -3.56
CA PRO A 204 -9.05 -10.14 -3.16
C PRO A 204 -9.17 -8.75 -2.56
N ASP A 205 -8.30 -8.43 -1.60
CA ASP A 205 -8.17 -7.06 -1.13
C ASP A 205 -7.78 -6.17 -2.32
N ASP A 206 -8.42 -5.00 -2.40
CA ASP A 206 -8.02 -3.96 -3.33
C ASP A 206 -6.62 -3.49 -2.91
N ARG A 207 -5.58 -4.19 -3.38
CA ARG A 207 -4.19 -3.76 -3.25
C ARG A 207 -4.08 -2.48 -4.06
N PHE A 208 -4.37 -1.35 -3.43
CA PHE A 208 -3.81 -0.07 -3.86
C PHE A 208 -2.31 -0.26 -3.74
N ASP A 209 -1.66 -0.63 -4.85
CA ASP A 209 -0.21 -0.63 -4.90
C ASP A 209 0.22 0.71 -4.31
N THR A 210 1.02 0.68 -3.27
CA THR A 210 1.58 1.90 -2.67
C THR A 210 2.27 2.74 -3.75
N GLY A 211 2.77 2.10 -4.81
CA GLY A 211 3.22 2.74 -6.05
C GLY A 211 2.10 3.46 -6.83
N THR A 212 0.93 2.85 -7.00
CA THR A 212 -0.24 3.48 -7.65
C THR A 212 -0.81 4.61 -6.80
N LEU A 213 -0.94 4.42 -5.48
CA LEU A 213 -1.36 5.48 -4.57
C LEU A 213 -0.34 6.63 -4.58
N SER A 214 0.95 6.32 -4.52
CA SER A 214 2.02 7.31 -4.66
C SER A 214 1.95 8.04 -6.00
N LEU A 215 1.68 7.34 -7.10
CA LEU A 215 1.51 7.94 -8.42
C LEU A 215 0.30 8.86 -8.47
N ILE A 216 -0.87 8.43 -7.97
CA ILE A 216 -2.09 9.24 -7.91
C ILE A 216 -1.84 10.49 -7.06
N VAL A 217 -1.20 10.34 -5.90
CA VAL A 217 -0.84 11.45 -5.01
C VAL A 217 0.14 12.40 -5.70
N ALA A 218 1.19 11.90 -6.35
CA ALA A 218 2.17 12.71 -7.06
C ALA A 218 1.56 13.47 -8.24
N VAL A 219 0.71 12.81 -9.04
CA VAL A 219 -0.04 13.44 -10.13
C VAL A 219 -1.01 14.48 -9.57
N GLY A 220 -1.69 14.19 -8.46
CA GLY A 220 -2.56 15.13 -7.76
C GLY A 220 -1.81 16.38 -7.29
N PHE A 221 -0.66 16.21 -6.64
CA PHE A 221 0.21 17.32 -6.21
C PHE A 221 0.73 18.13 -7.40
N ALA A 222 1.15 17.49 -8.49
CA ALA A 222 1.61 18.17 -9.69
C ALA A 222 0.48 19.02 -10.30
N CYS A 223 -0.73 18.47 -10.44
CA CYS A 223 -1.89 19.22 -10.93
C CYS A 223 -2.25 20.40 -10.04
N LEU A 224 -2.25 20.23 -8.71
CA LEU A 224 -2.51 21.31 -7.74
C LEU A 224 -1.46 22.42 -7.81
N LEU A 225 -0.18 22.08 -7.90
CA LEU A 225 0.90 23.06 -8.06
C LEU A 225 0.77 23.82 -9.38
N THR A 226 0.44 23.12 -10.47
CA THR A 226 0.25 23.75 -11.79
C THR A 226 -0.92 24.72 -11.78
N LEU A 227 -2.04 24.35 -11.16
CA LEU A 227 -3.19 25.24 -10.96
C LEU A 227 -2.82 26.43 -10.07
N PHE A 228 -2.10 26.21 -8.97
CA PHE A 228 -1.69 27.27 -8.07
C PHE A 228 -0.77 28.29 -8.76
N ILE A 229 0.26 27.81 -9.47
CA ILE A 229 1.17 28.66 -10.26
C ILE A 229 0.40 29.42 -11.34
N THR A 230 -0.51 28.75 -12.07
CA THR A 230 -1.32 29.39 -13.10
C THR A 230 -2.22 30.47 -12.50
N CYS A 231 -2.90 30.19 -11.39
CA CYS A 231 -3.70 31.17 -10.66
C CYS A 231 -2.86 32.36 -10.16
N CYS A 232 -1.65 32.11 -9.64
CA CYS A 232 -0.74 33.17 -9.22
C CYS A 232 -0.28 34.03 -10.40
N VAL A 233 0.11 33.43 -11.53
CA VAL A 233 0.51 34.17 -12.74
C VAL A 233 -0.67 34.96 -13.30
N CYS A 234 -1.88 34.40 -13.32
CA CYS A 234 -3.10 35.12 -13.68
C CYS A 234 -3.37 36.28 -12.71
N ALA A 235 -3.21 36.08 -11.40
CA ALA A 235 -3.37 37.14 -10.41
C ALA A 235 -2.33 38.25 -10.60
N PHE A 236 -1.05 37.92 -10.81
CA PHE A 236 -0.02 38.92 -11.12
C PHE A 236 -0.25 39.61 -12.46
N ARG A 237 -0.77 38.93 -13.48
CA ARG A 237 -1.06 39.55 -14.78
C ARG A 237 -2.31 40.44 -14.74
N CYS A 238 -3.36 40.00 -14.05
CA CYS A 238 -4.61 40.74 -13.88
C CYS A 238 -4.46 41.91 -12.89
N CYS A 239 -3.78 41.68 -11.77
CA CYS A 239 -3.59 42.67 -10.71
C CYS A 239 -2.29 43.48 -10.85
N GLY A 240 -1.23 42.96 -11.49
CA GLY A 240 0.02 43.70 -11.71
C GLY A 240 -0.12 44.83 -12.74
N ASN A 241 -1.19 44.82 -13.54
CA ASN A 241 -1.58 45.96 -14.37
C ASN A 241 -2.67 46.82 -13.72
N LEU A 242 -2.97 46.62 -12.43
CA LEU A 242 -3.57 47.68 -11.62
C LEU A 242 -2.50 48.77 -11.50
N LYS A 243 -2.45 49.65 -12.51
CA LYS A 243 -1.93 51.00 -12.37
C LYS A 243 -2.30 51.46 -10.96
N PRO A 244 -1.36 51.99 -10.15
CA PRO A 244 -1.70 52.49 -8.83
C PRO A 244 -2.86 53.44 -9.03
N LYS A 245 -4.06 53.01 -8.65
CA LYS A 245 -5.27 53.84 -8.70
C LYS A 245 -5.25 54.74 -7.47
N GLN A 246 -4.06 55.25 -7.15
CA GLN A 246 -3.86 56.34 -6.24
C GLN A 246 -4.37 57.57 -6.99
N ASN A 247 -5.43 58.15 -6.44
CA ASN A 247 -5.94 59.48 -6.71
C ASN A 247 -6.92 59.78 -7.86
N GLN A 248 -7.50 58.84 -8.63
CA GLN A 248 -8.66 59.25 -9.46
C GLN A 248 -9.98 59.37 -8.66
N GLY A 249 -10.21 58.47 -7.69
CA GLY A 249 -11.38 58.55 -6.80
C GLY A 249 -11.31 59.75 -5.87
N VAL A 250 -10.13 59.96 -5.25
CA VAL A 250 -9.87 61.11 -4.38
C VAL A 250 -9.84 62.42 -5.16
N GLN A 251 -9.25 62.49 -6.37
CA GLN A 251 -9.33 63.71 -7.19
C GLN A 251 -10.75 64.01 -7.68
N LYS A 252 -11.58 63.00 -7.99
CA LYS A 252 -12.99 63.25 -8.32
C LYS A 252 -13.80 63.71 -7.11
N ALA A 253 -13.54 63.18 -5.92
CA ALA A 253 -14.16 63.66 -4.69
C ALA A 253 -13.71 65.10 -4.37
N ALA A 254 -12.40 65.38 -4.43
CA ALA A 254 -11.85 66.73 -4.24
C ALA A 254 -12.39 67.73 -5.27
N ARG A 255 -12.45 67.36 -6.56
CA ARG A 255 -13.05 68.22 -7.60
C ARG A 255 -14.55 68.47 -7.37
N ARG A 256 -15.30 67.49 -6.84
CA ARG A 256 -16.71 67.71 -6.47
C ARG A 256 -16.84 68.68 -5.30
N VAL A 257 -15.99 68.55 -4.29
CA VAL A 257 -15.95 69.46 -3.15
C VAL A 257 -15.52 70.88 -3.58
N ASP A 258 -14.53 71.01 -4.46
CA ASP A 258 -14.12 72.31 -5.01
C ASP A 258 -15.23 72.94 -5.88
N SER A 259 -15.95 72.14 -6.67
CA SER A 259 -17.08 72.63 -7.46
C SER A 259 -18.23 73.12 -6.58
N LEU A 260 -18.52 72.42 -5.47
CA LEU A 260 -19.51 72.82 -4.49
C LEU A 260 -19.08 74.09 -3.76
N ARG A 261 -17.81 74.19 -3.35
CA ARG A 261 -17.24 75.38 -2.71
C ARG A 261 -17.32 76.59 -3.65
N ALA A 262 -17.00 76.42 -4.94
CA ALA A 262 -17.13 77.48 -5.94
C ALA A 262 -18.59 77.89 -6.16
N GLN A 263 -19.54 76.95 -6.15
CA GLN A 263 -20.97 77.26 -6.26
C GLN A 263 -21.51 78.01 -5.03
N VAL A 264 -21.05 77.66 -3.82
CA VAL A 264 -21.43 78.36 -2.58
C VAL A 264 -20.84 79.77 -2.54
N ILE A 265 -19.60 79.97 -2.99
CA ILE A 265 -19.01 81.32 -3.11
C ILE A 265 -19.75 82.14 -4.18
N ARG A 266 -20.16 81.53 -5.29
CA ARG A 266 -20.94 82.20 -6.35
C ARG A 266 -22.35 82.58 -5.88
N ARG A 267 -23.01 81.75 -5.06
CA ARG A 267 -24.30 82.09 -4.43
C ARG A 267 -24.16 83.10 -3.29
N GLY A 268 -23.11 83.01 -2.48
CA GLY A 268 -22.82 83.97 -1.40
C GLY A 268 -22.44 85.37 -1.92
N SER A 269 -21.77 85.45 -3.08
CA SER A 269 -21.42 86.71 -3.74
C SER A 269 -22.58 87.37 -4.50
N GLN A 270 -23.57 86.59 -4.96
CA GLN A 270 -24.81 87.16 -5.51
C GLN A 270 -25.68 87.80 -4.42
N LEU A 271 -25.58 87.34 -3.17
CA LEU A 271 -26.25 87.98 -2.03
C LEU A 271 -25.51 89.21 -1.48
N ARG A 272 -24.29 89.53 -1.95
CA ARG A 272 -23.50 90.66 -1.43
C ARG A 272 -23.13 91.74 -2.44
N ARG A 273 -23.70 91.73 -3.65
CA ARG A 273 -23.49 92.80 -4.66
C ARG A 273 -24.81 93.37 -5.20
N SER A 274 -25.69 93.75 -4.28
CA SER A 274 -26.77 94.72 -4.54
C SER A 274 -26.57 95.99 -3.70
N LEU A 275 -25.34 96.40 -3.43
CA LEU A 275 -25.04 97.69 -2.80
C LEU A 275 -23.65 98.15 -3.27
N SER A 276 -23.60 98.87 -4.39
CA SER A 276 -22.73 100.04 -4.56
C SER A 276 -22.86 100.58 -5.97
N ARG A 277 -23.33 101.82 -6.01
CA ARG A 277 -23.49 102.71 -7.16
C ARG A 277 -22.25 102.71 -8.05
N SER A 278 -22.47 102.63 -9.35
CA SER A 278 -21.50 103.03 -10.36
C SER A 278 -21.51 104.56 -10.47
N SER A 279 -20.33 105.18 -10.49
CA SER A 279 -20.13 106.52 -11.02
C SER A 279 -18.94 106.49 -11.97
N LYS A 280 -19.26 106.74 -13.25
CA LYS A 280 -18.54 107.47 -14.30
C LYS A 280 -17.01 107.63 -14.19
N PHE A 281 -16.32 107.34 -15.30
CA PHE A 281 -15.32 108.14 -16.06
C PHE A 281 -14.46 107.13 -16.85
N SER A 282 -14.62 107.02 -18.17
CA SER A 282 -14.06 107.86 -19.26
C SER A 282 -12.56 107.67 -19.49
N ALA A 283 -12.24 107.53 -20.78
CA ALA A 283 -10.93 107.61 -21.42
C ALA A 283 -9.98 106.42 -21.20
N ARG A 284 -9.11 106.00 -22.13
CA ARG A 284 -8.85 106.27 -23.55
C ARG A 284 -7.57 105.45 -23.85
N ASP A 285 -7.47 104.90 -25.05
CA ASP A 285 -6.26 104.50 -25.80
C ASP A 285 -5.11 103.77 -25.07
N SER A 286 -4.85 102.52 -25.51
CA SER A 286 -3.62 102.12 -26.25
C SER A 286 -3.09 100.75 -25.84
N PRO A 287 -2.71 99.89 -26.82
CA PRO A 287 -2.12 98.58 -26.57
C PRO A 287 -0.59 98.64 -26.73
N ILE A 288 0.17 98.14 -25.76
CA ILE A 288 1.57 97.71 -26.00
C ILE A 288 1.87 96.44 -25.20
N ASN A 289 2.42 95.48 -25.93
CA ASN A 289 3.04 94.23 -25.51
C ASN A 289 4.14 94.39 -24.47
N THR A 290 4.25 93.42 -23.55
CA THR A 290 5.48 92.77 -23.08
C THR A 290 5.03 91.55 -22.24
N VAL A 291 5.27 90.29 -22.61
CA VAL A 291 6.55 89.55 -22.72
C VAL A 291 7.29 89.53 -21.38
N PHE A 292 7.28 88.32 -20.80
CA PHE A 292 8.23 87.76 -19.84
C PHE A 292 8.30 88.35 -18.43
N LEU A 293 7.87 87.54 -17.46
CA LEU A 293 8.65 87.28 -16.26
C LEU A 293 8.39 85.83 -15.85
N ASP A 294 9.31 84.99 -16.29
CA ASP A 294 9.61 83.67 -15.78
C ASP A 294 10.70 83.88 -14.73
N THR A 295 10.45 83.62 -13.44
CA THR A 295 11.52 83.26 -12.49
C THR A 295 10.94 82.82 -11.14
N THR A 296 11.07 81.52 -10.90
CA THR A 296 11.71 80.92 -9.72
C THR A 296 11.21 81.31 -8.31
N GLY A 297 10.63 80.31 -7.66
CA GLY A 297 11.39 79.57 -6.65
C GLY A 297 11.27 80.02 -5.19
N THR A 298 11.61 79.06 -4.33
CA THR A 298 11.71 79.03 -2.86
C THR A 298 10.42 78.61 -2.13
N SER A 299 10.31 77.45 -1.47
CA SER A 299 11.16 76.67 -0.55
C SER A 299 11.13 77.14 0.91
N VAL A 300 10.83 76.17 1.80
CA VAL A 300 11.13 76.10 3.26
C VAL A 300 10.29 77.08 4.11
N VAL A 301 9.55 76.68 5.15
CA VAL A 301 9.82 75.80 6.30
C VAL A 301 8.59 74.98 6.64
#